data_AF-A0A8H9C626-F1
#
_entry.id   AF-A0A8H9C626-F1
#
_cell.length_a   1.000
_cell.length_b   1.000
_cell.length_c   1.000
_cell.angle_alpha   90.00
_cell.angle_beta   90.00
_cell.angle_gamma   90.00
#
_symmetry.space_group_name_H-M   'P 1'
#
loop_
_entity.id
_entity.type
_entity.pdbx_description
1 polymer ?
#
loop_
_entity_poly.entity_id
_entity_poly.type
_entity_poly.pdbx_seq_one_letter_code
_entity_poly.pdbx_strand_id
1 'polypeptide(L)'
;MIHMAFMQPDLSPVLVQIGPVAVRYYGLAYVVGIVAGIWLIRAVLPRSPLVIDAPAIDDVAVFAIVGVGGRLGQVLVYEPAYDLAHPAEIVQTWTGGMSFHGGLVPVVLAGLVFCRIRRLDPLAFGDLLVLVAPVGIGLGRLANVINGELWGRVTAVPWAVIVQRAGPEPRHPSQLYDALGEGALLFGLPWLLAVRAGSLRRPQRTCVGRPHGTRH
;
A
#
# COMPACT_ATOMS: atom_id res chain seq x y z
N MET A 1 -18.86 14.18 34.69
CA MET A 1 -17.42 14.25 34.39
C MET A 1 -17.25 14.37 32.89
N ILE A 2 -16.98 15.57 32.39
CA ILE A 2 -16.74 15.82 30.96
C ILE A 2 -15.36 15.24 30.66
N HIS A 3 -15.30 14.04 30.06
CA HIS A 3 -14.05 13.57 29.47
C HIS A 3 -13.75 14.49 28.29
N MET A 4 -12.62 15.18 28.32
CA MET A 4 -12.16 16.02 27.21
C MET A 4 -11.85 15.12 26.02
N ALA A 5 -12.86 14.77 25.24
CA ALA A 5 -12.66 14.14 23.95
C ALA A 5 -12.21 15.21 22.96
N PHE A 6 -11.13 14.93 22.22
CA PHE A 6 -10.64 15.85 21.22
C PHE A 6 -11.56 15.84 20.00
N MET A 7 -12.09 16.99 19.61
CA MET A 7 -12.79 17.13 18.34
C MET A 7 -11.78 17.02 17.20
N GLN A 8 -11.97 16.07 16.31
CA GLN A 8 -11.15 15.98 15.12
C GLN A 8 -11.44 17.20 14.22
N PRO A 9 -10.41 17.87 13.67
CA PRO A 9 -10.61 18.94 12.69
C PRO A 9 -11.41 18.43 11.48
N ASP A 10 -12.34 19.25 10.99
CA ASP A 10 -13.06 18.97 9.75
C ASP A 10 -12.15 19.27 8.56
N LEU A 11 -11.41 18.25 8.13
CA LEU A 11 -10.54 18.35 6.97
C LEU A 11 -11.30 17.93 5.72
N SER A 12 -11.25 18.77 4.69
CA SER A 12 -11.73 18.38 3.37
C SER A 12 -10.91 17.20 2.87
N PRO A 13 -11.55 16.11 2.38
CA PRO A 13 -10.83 15.00 1.74
C PRO A 13 -10.22 15.41 0.39
N VAL A 14 -10.65 16.56 -0.16
CA VAL A 14 -10.14 17.15 -1.40
C VAL A 14 -9.03 18.13 -1.06
N LEU A 15 -7.83 17.85 -1.55
CA LEU A 15 -6.64 18.69 -1.42
C LEU A 15 -6.73 19.92 -2.33
N VAL A 16 -7.00 19.70 -3.63
CA VAL A 16 -7.18 20.75 -4.63
C VAL A 16 -8.29 20.33 -5.59
N GLN A 17 -9.14 21.29 -5.96
CA GLN A 17 -10.16 21.10 -6.99
C GLN A 17 -9.84 21.98 -8.20
N ILE A 18 -9.67 21.35 -9.37
CA ILE A 18 -9.41 22.03 -10.64
C ILE A 18 -10.57 21.68 -11.57
N GLY A 19 -11.57 22.56 -11.61
CA GLY A 19 -12.81 22.30 -12.36
C GLY A 19 -13.51 21.02 -11.87
N PRO A 20 -13.84 20.07 -12.77
CA PRO A 20 -14.49 18.81 -12.39
C PRO A 20 -13.53 17.79 -11.74
N VAL A 21 -12.22 18.03 -11.78
CA VAL A 21 -11.21 17.09 -11.26
C VAL A 21 -10.85 17.46 -9.83
N ALA A 22 -11.12 16.54 -8.90
CA ALA A 22 -10.77 16.67 -7.49
C ALA A 22 -9.54 15.81 -7.15
N VAL A 23 -8.45 16.46 -6.74
CA VAL A 23 -7.27 15.78 -6.21
C VAL A 23 -7.50 15.52 -4.72
N ARG A 24 -7.50 14.24 -4.32
CA ARG A 24 -7.78 13.81 -2.94
C ARG A 24 -6.49 13.42 -2.22
N TYR A 25 -6.50 13.54 -0.89
CA TYR A 25 -5.37 13.13 -0.05
C TYR A 25 -5.02 11.64 -0.19
N TYR A 26 -6.02 10.80 -0.46
CA TYR A 26 -5.81 9.37 -0.71
C TYR A 26 -4.99 9.13 -2.00
N GLY A 27 -5.29 9.86 -3.07
CA GLY A 27 -4.52 9.79 -4.31
C GLY A 27 -3.08 10.27 -4.10
N LEU A 28 -2.91 11.35 -3.33
CA LEU A 28 -1.57 11.83 -2.96
C LEU A 28 -0.81 10.78 -2.14
N ALA A 29 -1.44 10.16 -1.15
CA ALA A 29 -0.84 9.13 -0.33
C ALA A 29 -0.35 7.93 -1.18
N TYR A 30 -1.12 7.51 -2.18
CA TYR A 30 -0.70 6.48 -3.13
C TYR A 30 0.53 6.90 -3.93
N VAL A 31 0.53 8.09 -4.53
CA VAL A 31 1.66 8.59 -5.34
C VAL A 31 2.91 8.71 -4.48
N VAL A 32 2.82 9.34 -3.31
CA VAL A 32 3.94 9.49 -2.38
C VAL A 32 4.43 8.12 -1.90
N GLY A 33 3.53 7.18 -1.60
CA GLY A 33 3.88 5.83 -1.20
C GLY A 33 4.64 5.06 -2.28
N ILE A 34 4.19 5.14 -3.54
CA ILE A 34 4.88 4.50 -4.68
C ILE A 34 6.26 5.12 -4.90
N VAL A 35 6.34 6.46 -4.94
CA VAL A 35 7.61 7.17 -5.15
C VAL A 35 8.60 6.88 -4.01
N ALA A 36 8.13 6.92 -2.75
CA ALA A 36 8.95 6.58 -1.60
C ALA A 36 9.39 5.12 -1.63
N GLY A 37 8.51 4.19 -2.00
CA GLY A 37 8.83 2.77 -2.13
C GLY A 37 9.91 2.51 -3.19
N ILE A 38 9.80 3.11 -4.36
CA ILE A 38 10.80 3.03 -5.44
C ILE A 38 12.14 3.60 -4.97
N TRP A 39 12.11 4.77 -4.32
CA TRP A 39 13.31 5.41 -3.78
C TRP A 39 14.00 4.54 -2.72
N LEU A 40 13.24 3.93 -1.82
CA LEU A 40 13.76 3.02 -0.79
C LEU A 40 14.31 1.72 -1.38
N ILE A 41 13.62 1.13 -2.36
CA ILE A 41 14.13 -0.04 -3.09
C ILE A 41 15.48 0.29 -3.72
N ARG A 42 15.60 1.44 -4.41
CA ARG A 42 16.87 1.90 -5.00
C ARG A 42 17.98 2.09 -3.97
N ALA A 43 17.65 2.60 -2.78
CA ALA A 43 18.62 2.79 -1.70
C ALA A 43 19.13 1.45 -1.12
N VAL A 44 18.31 0.40 -1.17
CA VAL A 44 18.62 -0.93 -0.64
C VAL A 44 19.23 -1.86 -1.68
N LEU A 45 18.90 -1.68 -2.96
CA LEU A 45 19.30 -2.57 -4.05
C LEU A 45 20.82 -2.82 -4.13
N PRO A 46 21.72 -1.83 -3.98
CA PRO A 46 23.17 -2.08 -3.98
C PRO A 46 23.65 -3.01 -2.87
N ARG A 47 22.83 -3.21 -1.85
CA ARG A 47 23.11 -4.10 -0.74
C ARG A 47 22.39 -5.43 -0.87
N SER A 48 21.42 -5.58 -1.79
CA SER A 48 20.58 -6.76 -1.96
C SER A 48 21.27 -7.86 -2.80
N PRO A 49 20.91 -9.14 -2.63
CA PRO A 49 21.32 -10.21 -3.54
C PRO A 49 20.70 -10.11 -4.95
N LEU A 50 19.67 -9.28 -5.14
CA LEU A 50 19.03 -9.10 -6.43
C LEU A 50 19.88 -8.24 -7.37
N VAL A 51 20.16 -8.78 -8.55
CA VAL A 51 20.77 -8.04 -9.65
C VAL A 51 19.65 -7.53 -10.55
N ILE A 52 19.29 -6.26 -10.37
CA ILE A 52 18.29 -5.56 -11.18
C ILE A 52 18.90 -4.26 -11.71
N ASP A 53 18.62 -3.96 -12.97
CA ASP A 53 18.91 -2.68 -13.60
C ASP A 53 18.00 -1.57 -13.05
N ALA A 54 18.56 -0.40 -12.77
CA ALA A 54 17.81 0.73 -12.21
C ALA A 54 16.55 1.15 -13.02
N PRO A 55 16.53 1.05 -14.37
CA PRO A 55 15.32 1.27 -15.16
C PRO A 55 14.21 0.23 -14.89
N ALA A 56 14.55 -1.03 -14.63
CA ALA A 56 13.54 -2.03 -14.31
C ALA A 56 12.87 -1.81 -12.95
N ILE A 57 13.49 -1.04 -12.05
CA ILE A 57 12.83 -0.61 -10.81
C ILE A 57 11.73 0.43 -11.10
N ASP A 58 11.86 1.23 -12.16
CA ASP A 58 10.78 2.14 -12.56
C ASP A 58 9.56 1.37 -13.06
N ASP A 59 9.76 0.19 -13.67
CA ASP A 59 8.67 -0.70 -14.08
C ASP A 59 7.86 -1.22 -12.88
N VAL A 60 8.42 -1.20 -11.67
CA VAL A 60 7.67 -1.56 -10.44
C VAL A 60 6.50 -0.61 -10.19
N ALA A 61 6.63 0.65 -10.58
CA ALA A 61 5.53 1.61 -10.53
C ALA A 61 4.32 1.12 -11.36
N VAL A 62 4.58 0.51 -12.51
CA VAL A 62 3.54 -0.02 -13.39
C VAL A 62 2.76 -1.12 -12.69
N PHE A 63 3.40 -2.01 -11.95
CA PHE A 63 2.69 -3.06 -11.19
C PHE A 63 1.82 -2.48 -10.08
N ALA A 64 2.33 -1.47 -9.36
CA ALA A 64 1.56 -0.76 -8.35
C ALA A 64 0.32 -0.07 -8.95
N ILE A 65 0.45 0.46 -10.17
CA ILE A 65 -0.64 1.13 -10.91
C ILE A 65 -1.61 0.11 -11.55
N VAL A 66 -1.15 -1.06 -11.98
CA VAL A 66 -2.03 -2.15 -12.49
C VAL A 66 -3.03 -2.62 -11.41
N GLY A 67 -2.77 -2.34 -10.13
CA GLY A 67 -3.72 -2.47 -9.02
C GLY A 67 -5.02 -1.64 -9.16
N VAL A 68 -5.17 -0.82 -10.20
CA VAL A 68 -6.46 -0.25 -10.63
C VAL A 68 -7.51 -1.33 -10.95
N GLY A 69 -7.10 -2.61 -11.02
CA GLY A 69 -7.98 -3.77 -10.93
C GLY A 69 -8.92 -3.79 -9.71
N GLY A 70 -8.76 -2.90 -8.72
CA GLY A 70 -9.73 -2.71 -7.64
C GLY A 70 -11.16 -2.48 -8.12
N ARG A 71 -11.35 -1.71 -9.20
CA ARG A 71 -12.66 -1.52 -9.83
C ARG A 71 -13.14 -2.79 -10.52
N LEU A 72 -12.26 -3.45 -11.27
CA LEU A 72 -12.57 -4.72 -11.92
C LEU A 72 -12.96 -5.82 -10.91
N GLY A 73 -12.30 -5.86 -9.74
CA GLY A 73 -12.64 -6.78 -8.67
C GLY A 73 -13.95 -6.45 -7.97
N GLN A 74 -14.32 -5.18 -7.85
CA GLN A 74 -15.68 -4.83 -7.41
C GLN A 74 -16.71 -5.36 -8.39
N VAL A 75 -16.52 -5.07 -9.68
CA VAL A 75 -17.43 -5.43 -10.77
C VAL A 75 -17.63 -6.94 -10.87
N LEU A 76 -16.55 -7.71 -10.78
CA LEU A 76 -16.64 -9.16 -10.98
C LEU A 76 -17.07 -9.92 -9.73
N VAL A 77 -16.82 -9.41 -8.53
CA VAL A 77 -16.98 -10.18 -7.27
C VAL A 77 -18.12 -9.67 -6.40
N TYR A 78 -18.38 -8.36 -6.37
CA TYR A 78 -19.31 -7.76 -5.42
C TYR A 78 -20.65 -7.38 -6.07
N GLU A 79 -20.64 -6.74 -7.24
CA GLU A 79 -21.85 -6.19 -7.86
C GLU A 79 -22.05 -6.54 -9.36
N PRO A 80 -21.79 -7.79 -9.80
CA PRO A 80 -21.77 -8.12 -11.23
C PRO A 80 -23.10 -7.88 -11.96
N ALA A 81 -24.23 -8.08 -11.29
CA ALA A 81 -25.55 -7.85 -11.90
C ALA A 81 -25.86 -6.36 -12.11
N TYR A 82 -25.40 -5.48 -11.20
CA TYR A 82 -25.62 -4.03 -11.29
C TYR A 82 -24.72 -3.43 -12.39
N ASP A 83 -23.46 -3.84 -12.43
CA ASP A 83 -22.48 -3.33 -13.39
C ASP A 83 -22.77 -3.78 -14.83
N LEU A 84 -23.30 -4.99 -15.02
CA LEU A 84 -23.77 -5.45 -16.33
C LEU A 84 -24.97 -4.65 -16.85
N ALA A 85 -25.79 -4.11 -15.95
CA ALA A 85 -26.90 -3.22 -16.32
C ALA A 85 -26.42 -1.78 -16.57
N HIS A 86 -25.27 -1.38 -16.03
CA HIS A 86 -24.70 -0.03 -16.16
C HIS A 86 -23.24 -0.09 -16.66
N PRO A 87 -22.99 -0.55 -17.90
CA PRO A 87 -21.65 -0.81 -18.41
C PRO A 87 -20.77 0.45 -18.45
N ALA A 88 -21.36 1.63 -18.56
CA ALA A 88 -20.65 2.90 -18.49
C ALA A 88 -20.07 3.19 -17.10
N GLU A 89 -20.60 2.59 -16.02
CA GLU A 89 -20.12 2.77 -14.65
C GLU A 89 -18.91 1.88 -14.33
N ILE A 90 -18.69 0.80 -15.09
CA ILE A 90 -17.54 -0.11 -14.92
C ILE A 90 -16.21 0.65 -15.00
N VAL A 91 -16.11 1.64 -15.89
CA VAL A 91 -14.90 2.45 -16.11
C VAL A 91 -14.79 3.67 -15.19
N GLN A 92 -15.84 3.99 -14.43
CA GLN A 92 -15.89 5.16 -13.56
C GLN A 92 -15.18 4.87 -12.24
N THR A 93 -13.86 4.95 -12.25
CA THR A 93 -13.04 4.76 -11.02
C THR A 93 -13.19 5.89 -10.00
N TRP A 94 -13.82 7.01 -10.39
CA TRP A 94 -14.01 8.20 -9.57
C TRP A 94 -15.33 8.23 -8.78
N THR A 95 -16.30 7.35 -9.10
CA THR A 95 -17.59 7.27 -8.38
C THR A 95 -17.47 6.50 -7.05
N GLY A 96 -16.28 5.96 -6.75
CA GLY A 96 -16.04 5.15 -5.56
C GLY A 96 -16.33 3.68 -5.80
N GLY A 97 -16.04 2.84 -4.80
CA GLY A 97 -16.07 1.40 -4.95
C GLY A 97 -14.78 0.87 -5.57
N MET A 98 -13.85 0.44 -4.71
CA MET A 98 -12.70 -0.34 -5.13
C MET A 98 -12.58 -1.54 -4.21
N SER A 99 -12.47 -2.73 -4.79
CA SER A 99 -12.15 -3.93 -4.03
C SER A 99 -10.66 -3.95 -3.70
N PHE A 100 -10.34 -4.13 -2.41
CA PHE A 100 -8.97 -4.40 -1.99
C PHE A 100 -8.40 -5.64 -2.70
N HIS A 101 -9.19 -6.72 -2.80
CA HIS A 101 -8.80 -7.97 -3.46
C HIS A 101 -8.60 -7.76 -4.96
N GLY A 102 -9.46 -6.95 -5.58
CA GLY A 102 -9.33 -6.52 -6.97
C GLY A 102 -8.03 -5.77 -7.24
N GLY A 103 -7.50 -5.04 -6.27
CA GLY A 103 -6.19 -4.39 -6.39
C GLY A 103 -5.03 -5.33 -6.09
N LEU A 104 -5.13 -6.14 -5.04
CA LEU A 104 -4.04 -6.99 -4.56
C LEU A 104 -3.70 -8.12 -5.56
N VAL A 105 -4.70 -8.82 -6.09
CA VAL A 105 -4.46 -9.99 -6.96
C VAL A 105 -3.71 -9.61 -8.23
N PRO A 106 -4.12 -8.59 -9.00
CA PRO A 106 -3.38 -8.15 -10.19
C PRO A 106 -1.97 -7.65 -9.86
N VAL A 107 -1.77 -6.95 -8.73
CA VAL A 107 -0.43 -6.49 -8.31
C VAL A 107 0.50 -7.68 -8.07
N VAL A 108 0.03 -8.69 -7.32
CA VAL A 108 0.81 -9.90 -7.06
C VAL A 108 1.11 -10.65 -8.36
N LEU A 109 0.12 -10.86 -9.22
CA LEU A 109 0.31 -11.53 -10.51
C LEU A 109 1.28 -10.77 -11.42
N ALA A 110 1.16 -9.45 -11.49
CA ALA A 110 2.05 -8.62 -12.29
C ALA A 110 3.49 -8.65 -11.74
N GLY A 111 3.66 -8.65 -10.41
CA GLY A 111 4.96 -8.85 -9.76
C GLY A 111 5.58 -10.22 -10.07
N LEU A 112 4.78 -11.30 -10.08
CA LEU A 112 5.24 -12.64 -10.45
C LEU A 112 5.66 -12.70 -11.94
N VAL A 113 4.86 -12.10 -12.83
CA VAL A 113 5.18 -12.00 -14.26
C VAL A 113 6.45 -11.17 -14.48
N PHE A 114 6.62 -10.06 -13.76
CA PHE A 114 7.85 -9.27 -13.79
C PHE A 114 9.07 -10.08 -13.39
N CYS A 115 8.99 -10.81 -12.26
CA CYS A 115 10.08 -11.68 -11.83
C CYS A 115 10.39 -12.75 -12.88
N ARG A 116 9.36 -13.30 -13.53
CA ARG A 116 9.52 -14.27 -14.63
C ARG A 116 10.26 -13.66 -15.83
N ILE A 117 9.85 -12.46 -16.27
CA ILE A 117 10.43 -11.76 -17.43
C ILE A 117 11.87 -11.35 -17.15
N ARG A 118 12.12 -10.79 -15.96
CA ARG A 118 13.43 -10.28 -15.53
C ARG A 118 14.34 -11.36 -14.92
N ARG A 119 13.87 -12.62 -14.85
CA ARG A 119 14.60 -13.77 -14.28
C ARG A 119 15.06 -13.54 -12.83
N LEU A 120 14.19 -12.95 -12.04
CA LEU A 120 14.41 -12.66 -10.62
C LEU A 120 13.79 -13.76 -9.77
N ASP A 121 14.37 -13.99 -8.59
CA ASP A 121 13.74 -14.82 -7.56
C ASP A 121 12.52 -14.07 -6.99
N PRO A 122 11.29 -14.62 -7.14
CA PRO A 122 10.08 -13.98 -6.64
C PRO A 122 10.08 -13.77 -5.12
N LEU A 123 10.76 -14.64 -4.37
CA LEU A 123 10.83 -14.52 -2.91
C LEU A 123 11.72 -13.35 -2.49
N ALA A 124 12.92 -13.25 -3.05
CA ALA A 124 13.81 -12.12 -2.79
C ALA A 124 13.21 -10.78 -3.26
N PHE A 125 12.44 -10.77 -4.36
CA PHE A 125 11.69 -9.57 -4.78
C PHE A 125 10.55 -9.24 -3.81
N GLY A 126 9.81 -10.25 -3.35
CA GLY A 126 8.80 -10.11 -2.31
C GLY A 126 9.36 -9.54 -1.00
N ASP A 127 10.53 -10.00 -0.57
CA ASP A 127 11.23 -9.48 0.62
C ASP A 127 11.50 -7.96 0.49
N LEU A 128 11.90 -7.49 -0.70
CA LEU A 128 12.07 -6.04 -0.96
C LEU A 128 10.74 -5.30 -0.89
N LEU A 129 9.66 -5.85 -1.47
CA LEU A 129 8.35 -5.22 -1.45
C LEU A 129 7.79 -5.13 -0.02
N VAL A 130 7.90 -6.20 0.77
CA VAL A 130 7.46 -6.24 2.18
C VAL A 130 8.22 -5.21 3.01
N LEU A 131 9.50 -4.95 2.71
CA LEU A 131 10.29 -3.95 3.40
C LEU A 131 9.77 -2.51 3.18
N VAL A 132 9.21 -2.21 2.00
CA VAL A 132 8.82 -0.83 1.65
C VAL A 132 7.30 -0.59 1.66
N ALA A 133 6.48 -1.64 1.49
CA ALA A 133 5.03 -1.56 1.48
C ALA A 133 4.42 -0.88 2.73
N PRO A 134 4.95 -1.07 3.95
CA PRO A 134 4.48 -0.38 5.15
C PRO A 134 4.43 1.15 5.02
N VAL A 135 5.32 1.76 4.22
CA VAL A 135 5.29 3.22 3.99
C VAL A 135 3.99 3.64 3.32
N GLY A 136 3.59 2.92 2.26
CA GLY A 136 2.33 3.17 1.57
C GLY A 136 1.11 2.89 2.46
N ILE A 137 1.16 1.80 3.23
CA ILE A 137 0.10 1.44 4.18
C ILE A 137 -0.08 2.55 5.22
N GLY A 138 1.01 2.99 5.85
CA GLY A 138 0.99 4.07 6.85
C GLY A 138 0.44 5.38 6.29
N LEU A 139 0.86 5.78 5.08
CA LEU A 139 0.33 6.97 4.41
C LEU A 139 -1.16 6.84 4.11
N GLY A 140 -1.64 5.66 3.70
CA GLY A 140 -3.06 5.38 3.52
C GLY A 140 -3.84 5.51 4.84
N ARG A 141 -3.30 5.00 5.95
CA ARG A 141 -3.93 5.15 7.28
C ARG A 141 -4.00 6.61 7.71
N LEU A 142 -2.99 7.43 7.38
CA LEU A 142 -3.04 8.88 7.61
C LEU A 142 -4.08 9.57 6.71
N ALA A 143 -4.23 9.15 5.46
CA ALA A 143 -5.30 9.65 4.60
C ALA A 143 -6.69 9.31 5.16
N ASN A 144 -6.88 8.15 5.80
CA ASN A 144 -8.13 7.80 6.50
C ASN A 144 -8.45 8.75 7.64
N VAL A 145 -7.43 9.24 8.37
CA VAL A 145 -7.61 10.28 9.39
C VAL A 145 -8.17 11.54 8.75
N ILE A 146 -7.55 12.01 7.66
CA ILE A 146 -7.97 13.23 6.96
C ILE A 146 -9.39 13.09 6.41
N ASN A 147 -9.71 11.96 5.79
CA ASN A 147 -11.05 11.66 5.28
C ASN A 147 -12.07 11.45 6.40
N GLY A 148 -11.60 11.26 7.64
CA GLY A 148 -12.42 10.92 8.78
C GLY A 148 -13.18 9.63 8.57
N GLU A 149 -12.51 8.54 8.14
CA GLU A 149 -13.09 7.22 7.86
C GLU A 149 -12.32 6.09 8.55
N LEU A 150 -12.92 4.89 8.70
CA LEU A 150 -12.30 3.71 9.35
C LEU A 150 -11.85 3.94 10.81
N TRP A 151 -12.65 4.72 11.55
CA TRP A 151 -12.44 4.98 12.97
C TRP A 151 -12.79 3.77 13.86
N GLY A 152 -12.31 3.80 15.10
CA GLY A 152 -12.46 2.69 16.03
C GLY A 152 -13.81 2.67 16.74
N ARG A 153 -13.94 1.69 17.63
CA ARG A 153 -15.10 1.56 18.53
C ARG A 153 -15.20 2.75 19.49
N VAL A 154 -16.43 2.98 19.98
CA VAL A 154 -16.71 3.96 21.05
C VAL A 154 -15.92 3.60 22.30
N THR A 155 -15.39 4.60 22.98
CA THR A 155 -14.48 4.42 24.11
C THR A 155 -14.45 5.62 25.03
N ALA A 156 -14.00 5.42 26.26
CA ALA A 156 -13.88 6.45 27.29
C ALA A 156 -12.42 6.78 27.63
N VAL A 157 -11.44 6.31 26.84
CA VAL A 157 -10.02 6.63 27.08
C VAL A 157 -9.76 8.15 26.93
N PRO A 158 -8.78 8.71 27.65
CA PRO A 158 -8.57 10.17 27.70
C PRO A 158 -8.08 10.77 26.37
N TRP A 159 -7.61 9.95 25.42
CA TRP A 159 -7.21 10.38 24.07
C TRP A 159 -8.26 10.02 23.00
N ALA A 160 -9.51 9.74 23.39
CA ALA A 160 -10.58 9.49 22.44
C ALA A 160 -10.86 10.73 21.59
N VAL A 161 -11.22 10.51 20.33
CA VAL A 161 -11.54 11.57 19.36
C VAL A 161 -12.99 11.48 18.93
N ILE A 162 -13.64 12.63 18.77
CA ILE A 162 -14.96 12.71 18.13
C ILE A 162 -14.73 13.02 16.66
N VAL A 163 -15.16 12.09 15.80
CA VAL A 163 -15.05 12.22 14.34
C VAL A 163 -16.41 12.70 13.83
N GLN A 164 -16.44 13.85 13.16
CA GLN A 164 -17.71 14.49 12.77
C GLN A 164 -18.60 13.60 11.90
N ARG A 165 -18.00 12.80 11.02
CA ARG A 165 -18.69 11.83 10.14
C ARG A 165 -19.19 10.57 10.87
N ALA A 166 -18.78 10.36 12.13
CA ALA A 166 -19.04 9.15 12.92
C ALA A 166 -20.10 9.32 14.02
N GLY A 167 -20.69 10.52 14.12
CA GLY A 167 -21.61 10.92 15.19
C GLY A 167 -20.90 11.56 16.39
N PRO A 168 -21.65 11.90 17.45
CA PRO A 168 -21.14 12.65 18.60
C PRO A 168 -20.29 11.82 19.57
N GLU A 169 -20.29 10.49 19.42
CA GLU A 169 -19.66 9.59 20.38
C GLU A 169 -18.13 9.58 20.25
N PRO A 170 -17.38 9.65 21.37
CA PRO A 170 -15.93 9.58 21.36
C PRO A 170 -15.44 8.16 21.02
N ARG A 171 -14.45 8.07 20.12
CA ARG A 171 -13.97 6.81 19.55
C ARG A 171 -12.46 6.71 19.60
N HIS A 172 -11.95 5.48 19.48
CA HIS A 172 -10.53 5.26 19.29
C HIS A 172 -10.10 5.81 17.91
N PRO A 173 -9.04 6.64 17.83
CA PRO A 173 -8.39 6.98 16.57
C PRO A 173 -7.57 5.78 16.03
N SER A 174 -8.25 4.68 15.70
CA SER A 174 -7.62 3.44 15.22
C SER A 174 -6.73 3.66 14.01
N GLN A 175 -7.07 4.60 13.14
CA GLN A 175 -6.26 4.93 11.97
C GLN A 175 -4.86 5.41 12.36
N LEU A 176 -4.72 6.16 13.47
CA LEU A 176 -3.40 6.55 13.99
C LEU A 176 -2.65 5.36 14.59
N TYR A 177 -3.36 4.43 15.22
CA TYR A 177 -2.76 3.20 15.75
C TYR A 177 -2.26 2.32 14.60
N ASP A 178 -3.04 2.18 13.54
CA ASP A 178 -2.68 1.44 12.33
C ASP A 178 -1.52 2.13 11.60
N ALA A 179 -1.53 3.46 11.47
CA ALA A 179 -0.43 4.22 10.88
C ALA A 179 0.88 4.01 11.65
N LEU A 180 0.81 3.96 12.98
CA LEU A 180 1.96 3.69 13.82
C LEU A 180 2.40 2.22 13.72
N GLY A 181 1.47 1.28 13.84
CA GLY A 181 1.73 -0.16 13.85
C GLY A 181 2.09 -0.69 12.46
N GLU A 182 1.14 -0.67 11.54
CA GLU A 182 1.27 -1.21 10.18
C GLU A 182 2.16 -0.34 9.29
N GLY A 183 2.30 0.95 9.61
CA GLY A 183 3.17 1.87 8.91
C GLY A 183 4.55 1.99 9.55
N ALA A 184 4.65 2.82 10.59
CA ALA A 184 5.93 3.22 11.16
C ALA A 184 6.72 2.06 11.80
N LEU A 185 6.07 1.19 12.56
CA LEU A 185 6.73 0.07 13.25
C LEU A 185 7.08 -1.06 12.29
N LEU A 186 6.15 -1.47 11.41
CA LEU A 186 6.42 -2.47 10.37
C LEU A 186 7.43 -2.01 9.32
N PHE A 187 7.58 -0.71 9.08
CA PHE A 187 8.69 -0.19 8.31
C PHE A 187 9.98 -0.17 9.13
N GLY A 188 9.95 0.52 10.27
CA GLY A 188 11.14 0.88 11.05
C GLY A 188 11.85 -0.33 11.64
N LEU A 189 11.13 -1.31 12.18
CA LEU A 189 11.74 -2.46 12.83
C LEU A 189 12.49 -3.37 11.83
N PRO A 190 11.87 -3.87 10.74
CA PRO A 190 12.59 -4.63 9.72
C PRO A 190 13.69 -3.82 9.05
N TRP A 191 13.48 -2.53 8.79
CA TRP A 191 14.51 -1.66 8.21
C TRP A 191 15.75 -1.57 9.12
N LEU A 192 15.56 -1.28 10.40
CA LEU A 192 16.65 -1.21 11.38
C LEU A 192 17.38 -2.54 11.50
N LEU A 193 16.65 -3.65 11.54
CA LEU A 193 17.24 -4.99 11.57
C LEU A 193 18.01 -5.29 10.27
N ALA A 194 17.48 -4.90 9.12
CA ALA A 194 18.10 -5.11 7.82
C ALA A 194 19.43 -4.35 7.68
N VAL A 195 19.47 -3.11 8.19
CA VAL A 195 20.67 -2.29 8.26
C VAL A 195 21.68 -2.83 9.27
N ARG A 196 21.25 -3.22 10.48
CA ARG A 196 22.14 -3.67 11.57
C ARG A 196 22.71 -5.07 11.35
N ALA A 197 21.90 -6.02 10.90
CA ALA A 197 22.33 -7.40 10.69
C ALA A 197 23.21 -7.58 9.45
N GLY A 198 23.34 -6.54 8.61
CA GLY A 198 23.88 -6.66 7.27
C GLY A 198 23.15 -7.71 6.45
N SER A 199 21.90 -8.05 6.81
CA SER A 199 21.12 -9.12 6.18
C SER A 199 20.81 -8.81 4.73
N LEU A 200 20.75 -7.52 4.38
CA LEU A 200 20.70 -7.06 3.00
C LEU A 200 21.88 -7.65 2.21
N ARG A 201 23.10 -7.61 2.77
CA ARG A 201 24.36 -8.05 2.13
C ARG A 201 24.52 -9.57 2.02
N ARG A 202 23.60 -10.39 2.56
CA ARG A 202 23.78 -11.83 2.50
C ARG A 202 23.28 -12.31 1.15
N PRO A 203 24.14 -12.90 0.29
CA PRO A 203 23.64 -13.67 -0.84
C PRO A 203 22.77 -14.76 -0.22
N GLN A 204 21.46 -14.71 -0.46
CA GLN A 204 20.66 -15.91 -0.28
C GLN A 204 21.34 -16.94 -1.16
N ARG A 205 21.95 -17.95 -0.53
CA ARG A 205 22.39 -19.15 -1.20
C ARG A 205 21.12 -19.85 -1.63
N THR A 206 20.50 -19.38 -2.71
CA THR A 206 19.55 -20.17 -3.45
C THR A 206 20.36 -21.34 -3.98
N CYS A 207 20.23 -22.46 -3.29
CA CYS A 207 20.59 -23.77 -3.80
C CYS A 207 19.71 -24.06 -5.03
N VAL A 208 20.00 -23.41 -6.15
CA VAL A 208 19.40 -23.71 -7.44
C VAL A 208 20.53 -23.87 -8.45
N GLY A 209 20.73 -25.13 -8.86
CA GLY A 209 21.57 -25.52 -9.98
C GLY A 209 22.98 -25.98 -9.61
N ARG A 210 23.13 -27.25 -9.21
CA ARG A 210 24.37 -27.97 -9.54
C ARG A 210 24.56 -27.85 -11.06
N PRO A 211 25.74 -27.47 -11.57
CA PRO A 211 26.03 -27.69 -12.98
C PRO A 211 25.96 -29.20 -13.22
N HIS A 212 25.09 -29.63 -14.13
CA HIS A 212 25.19 -30.98 -14.66
C HIS A 212 26.60 -31.11 -15.22
N GLY A 213 27.37 -31.99 -14.59
CA GLY A 213 28.74 -32.28 -14.96
C GLY A 213 28.78 -32.73 -16.41
N THR A 214 29.71 -32.13 -17.14
CA THR A 214 30.34 -32.76 -18.28
C THR A 214 30.94 -34.09 -17.85
N ARG A 215 30.37 -35.20 -18.32
CA ARG A 215 31.04 -36.49 -18.50
C ARG A 215 30.40 -37.23 -19.68
N HIS A 216 30.92 -36.97 -20.87
CA HIS A 216 31.61 -37.92 -21.75
C HIS A 216 31.73 -37.34 -23.15
#